data_AF-A0A8J2NRV4-F1
#
_entry.id   AF-A0A8J2NRV4-F1
#
_cell.length_a   1.000
_cell.length_b   1.000
_cell.length_c   1.000
_cell.angle_alpha   90.00
_cell.angle_beta   90.00
_cell.angle_gamma   90.00
#
_symmetry.space_group_name_H-M   'P 1'
#
loop_
_entity.id
_entity.type
_entity.pdbx_description
1 polymer ?
#
loop_
_entity_poly.entity_id
_entity_poly.type
_entity_poly.pdbx_seq_one_letter_code
_entity_poly.pdbx_strand_id
1 'polypeptide(L)' 'ILSYFNVKALGEPIRLLLAHANIEFIDNRVENTGWETLKEVTAWGKLPILVEGDFKLSQSTAIL' A
#
# COMPACT_ATOMS: atom_id res chain seq x y z
N ILE A 1 -6.16 2.99 4.20
CA ILE A 1 -4.91 3.63 3.70
C ILE A 1 -4.14 2.60 2.89
N LEU A 2 -3.84 2.87 1.62
CA LEU A 2 -2.96 2.04 0.80
C LEU A 2 -1.59 2.69 0.71
N SER A 3 -0.55 2.03 1.20
CA SER A 3 0.84 2.51 1.10
C SER A 3 1.60 1.74 0.04
N TYR A 4 2.17 2.45 -0.94
CA TYR A 4 3.08 1.89 -1.94
C TYR A 4 4.05 2.97 -2.43
N PHE A 5 5.11 2.57 -3.14
CA PHE A 5 6.01 3.55 -3.77
C PHE A 5 5.26 4.50 -4.71
N ASN A 6 5.83 5.69 -4.95
CA ASN A 6 5.32 6.66 -5.92
C ASN A 6 5.54 6.22 -7.38
N VAL A 7 5.09 5.01 -7.69
CA VAL A 7 5.04 4.38 -9.00
C VAL A 7 3.74 3.56 -9.10
N LYS A 8 3.39 3.10 -10.30
CA LYS A 8 2.24 2.24 -10.52
C LYS A 8 2.49 0.82 -9.98
N ALA A 9 3.29 0.03 -10.71
CA ALA A 9 3.74 -1.33 -10.39
C ALA A 9 2.71 -2.16 -9.58
N LEU A 10 3.11 -2.80 -8.48
CA LEU A 10 2.24 -3.72 -7.73
C LEU A 10 1.13 -3.01 -6.93
N GLY A 11 1.18 -1.68 -6.78
CA GLY A 11 0.14 -0.91 -6.10
C GLY A 11 -1.03 -0.52 -7.01
N GLU A 12 -0.78 -0.39 -8.31
CA GLU A 12 -1.79 0.09 -9.27
C GLU A 12 -3.02 -0.81 -9.39
N PRO A 13 -2.91 -2.16 -9.46
CA PRO A 13 -4.09 -3.02 -9.54
C PRO A 13 -5.04 -2.80 -8.35
N ILE A 14 -4.49 -2.59 -7.16
CA ILE A 14 -5.27 -2.34 -5.94
C ILE A 14 -5.94 -0.97 -5.99
N ARG A 15 -5.23 0.08 -6.45
CA ARG A 15 -5.81 1.42 -6.65
C ARG A 15 -6.99 1.38 -7.62
N LEU A 16 -6.83 0.65 -8.74
CA LEU A 16 -7.88 0.47 -9.74
C LEU A 16 -9.07 -0.30 -9.18
N LEU A 17 -8.85 -1.35 -8.39
CA LEU A 17 -9.92 -2.12 -7.75
C LEU A 17 -10.74 -1.22 -6.80
N LEU A 18 -10.08 -0.46 -5.94
CA LEU A 18 -10.74 0.45 -5.00
C LEU A 18 -11.53 1.54 -5.73
N ALA A 19 -10.94 2.14 -6.77
CA ALA A 19 -11.61 3.12 -7.62
C ALA A 19 -12.81 2.52 -8.37
N HIS A 20 -12.67 1.32 -8.92
CA HIS A 20 -13.76 0.60 -9.60
C HIS A 20 -14.93 0.30 -8.65
N ALA A 21 -14.62 -0.04 -7.39
CA ALA A 21 -15.61 -0.25 -6.34
C ALA A 21 -16.19 1.05 -5.75
N ASN A 22 -15.76 2.23 -6.21
CA ASN A 22 -16.07 3.54 -5.61
C ASN A 22 -15.76 3.60 -4.10
N ILE A 23 -14.73 2.91 -3.64
CA ILE A 23 -14.27 2.96 -2.25
C ILE A 23 -13.27 4.10 -2.13
N GLU A 24 -13.57 5.08 -1.28
CA GLU A 24 -12.62 6.13 -0.94
C GLU A 24 -11.47 5.56 -0.09
N PHE A 25 -10.24 5.92 -0.46
CA PHE A 25 -9.05 5.51 0.29
C PHE A 25 -7.97 6.57 0.19
N ILE A 26 -7.08 6.58 1.19
CA ILE A 26 -5.88 7.41 1.17
C ILE A 26 -4.78 6.65 0.40
N ASP A 27 -4.35 7.19 -0.74
CA ASP A 27 -3.21 6.72 -1.55
C ASP A 27 -1.90 7.32 -0.99
N ASN A 28 -1.29 6.63 -0.02
CA ASN A 28 -0.04 7.05 0.59
C ASN A 28 1.15 6.64 -0.30
N ARG A 29 1.72 7.61 -1.00
CA ARG A 29 2.85 7.39 -1.92
C ARG A 29 4.17 7.59 -1.21
N VAL A 30 4.88 6.50 -1.00
CA VAL A 30 6.18 6.48 -0.31
C VAL A 30 7.29 6.90 -1.25
N GLU A 31 8.01 7.95 -0.86
CA GLU A 31 9.25 8.39 -1.50
C GLU A 31 10.45 7.59 -0.98
N ASN A 32 11.47 7.42 -1.82
CA ASN A 32 12.68 6.64 -1.45
C ASN A 32 13.40 7.21 -0.22
N THR A 33 13.37 8.52 -0.01
CA THR A 33 14.07 9.18 1.10
C THR A 33 13.54 8.82 2.49
N GLY A 34 12.33 8.26 2.59
CA GLY A 34 11.75 7.77 3.86
C GLY A 34 11.55 6.25 3.91
N TRP A 35 11.93 5.52 2.85
CA TRP A 35 11.64 4.09 2.74
C TRP A 35 12.42 3.24 3.73
N GLU A 36 13.71 3.51 3.97
CA GLU A 36 14.51 2.66 4.87
C GLU A 36 13.95 2.62 6.29
N THR A 37 13.51 3.75 6.84
CA THR A 37 12.84 3.79 8.15
C THR A 37 11.48 3.08 8.13
N LEU A 38 10.70 3.25 7.06
CA LEU A 38 9.41 2.57 6.92
C LEU A 38 9.58 1.05 6.81
N LYS A 39 10.62 0.59 6.12
CA LYS A 39 10.91 -0.82 5.89
C LYS A 39 11.06 -1.59 7.19
N GLU A 40 11.73 -1.03 8.19
CA GLU A 40 11.92 -1.64 9.52
C GLU A 40 10.60 -1.87 10.27
N VAL A 41 9.61 -1.01 10.06
CA VAL A 41 8.29 -1.12 10.71
C VAL A 41 7.26 -1.89 9.86
N THR A 42 7.59 -2.25 8.62
CA THR A 42 6.74 -3.12 7.80
C THR A 42 6.97 -4.60 8.15
N ALA A 43 5.88 -5.37 8.29
CA ALA A 43 5.93 -6.76 8.75
C ALA A 43 6.87 -7.69 7.94
N TRP A 44 7.08 -7.40 6.65
CA TRP A 44 7.95 -8.20 5.77
C TRP A 44 9.03 -7.38 5.05
N GLY A 45 9.27 -6.13 5.46
CA GLY A 45 10.22 -5.25 4.76
C GLY A 45 9.77 -4.90 3.34
N LYS A 46 8.46 -4.90 3.06
CA LYS A 46 7.88 -4.80 1.71
C LYS A 46 6.60 -3.96 1.69
N LEU A 47 6.37 -3.34 0.54
CA LEU A 47 5.11 -2.72 0.13
C LEU A 47 4.53 -3.53 -1.07
N PRO A 48 3.21 -3.49 -1.34
CA PRO A 48 2.18 -2.66 -0.72
C PRO A 48 1.68 -3.16 0.64
N ILE A 49 1.10 -2.23 1.42
CA ILE A 49 0.37 -2.49 2.67
C ILE A 49 -0.96 -1.73 2.65
N LEU A 50 -2.05 -2.43 2.98
CA LEU A 50 -3.36 -1.87 3.25
C LEU A 50 -3.60 -1.81 4.77
N VAL A 51 -4.03 -0.66 5.26
CA VAL A 51 -4.36 -0.44 6.68
C VAL A 51 -5.79 0.06 6.81
N GLU A 52 -6.57 -0.60 7.65
CA GLU A 52 -7.95 -0.27 8.01
C GLU A 52 -8.13 -0.38 9.53
N GLY A 53 -8.10 0.77 10.23
CA GLY A 53 -8.06 0.77 11.69
C GLY A 53 -6.86 0.00 12.23
N ASP A 54 -7.12 -1.02 13.06
CA ASP A 54 -6.09 -1.92 13.61
C ASP A 54 -5.69 -3.05 12.65
N PHE A 55 -6.45 -3.25 11.56
CA PHE A 55 -6.17 -4.29 10.58
C PHE A 55 -5.08 -3.84 9.59
N LYS A 56 -4.10 -4.72 9.37
CA LYS A 56 -2.99 -4.50 8.43
C LYS A 56 -2.82 -5.73 7.55
N LEU A 57 -2.81 -5.52 6.24
CA LEU A 57 -2.62 -6.57 5.23
C LEU A 57 -1.49 -6.16 4.30
N SER A 58 -0.61 -7.11 3.96
CA SER A 58 0.50 -6.88 3.02
C SER A 58 0.50 -7.94 1.92
N GLN A 59 1.40 -7.78 0.96
CA GLN A 59 1.49 -8.55 -0.29
C GLN A 59 0.41 -8.16 -1.29
N SER A 60 0.83 -7.78 -2.50
CA SER A 60 -0.07 -7.23 -3.51
C SER A 60 -1.20 -8.18 -3.90
N THR A 61 -0.92 -9.48 -4.01
CA THR A 61 -1.91 -10.50 -4.40
C THR A 61 -2.85 -10.88 -3.27
N ALA A 62 -2.48 -10.63 -2.00
CA ALA A 62 -3.36 -10.89 -0.88
C ALA A 62 -4.32 -9.70 -0.63
N ILE A 63 -3.88 -8.49 -0.99
CA ILE A 63 -4.70 -7.27 -0.90
C ILE A 63 -5.70 -7.18 -2.06
N LEU A 64 -5.29 -7.58 -3.26
CA LEU A 64 -6.16 -7.63 -4.45
C LEU A 64 -7.18 -8.78 -4.33
#